data_AF-A0A3N5L2Z7-F1
#
_entry.id   AF-A0A3N5L2Z7-F1
#
_cell.length_a   1.000
_cell.length_b   1.000
_cell.length_c   1.000
_cell.angle_alpha   90.00
_cell.angle_beta   90.00
_cell.angle_gamma   90.00
#
_symmetry.space_group_name_H-M   'P 1'
#
loop_
_entity.id
_entity.type
_entity.pdbx_description
1 polymer ?
#
loop_
_entity_poly.entity_id
_entity_poly.type
_entity_poly.pdbx_seq_one_letter_code
_entity_poly.pdbx_strand_id
1 'polypeptide(L)'
;EKVERLLERSVIEVAPLAFMRGRTLNDSFVIMDEAQNCTPEQMKMVLTRQGFGSKMVVTGDVTQIDLPSGKRSGLLEAADVLRGVQGIRFINFDERDVVRHPLVQQIVKAYERYQELTGTGAQLQLKLSEPVLELPRQEDEPLRNSAEVPGI
;
A
#
# COMPACT_ATOMS: atom_id res chain seq x y z
N GLU A 1 1.06 -25.20 -24.28
CA GLU A 1 2.15 -26.04 -24.81
C GLU A 1 3.58 -25.59 -24.47
N LYS A 2 4.11 -24.44 -24.96
CA LYS A 2 5.55 -24.11 -24.72
C LYS A 2 5.89 -23.76 -23.27
N VAL A 3 5.03 -23.02 -22.57
CA VAL A 3 5.24 -22.62 -21.16
C VAL A 3 5.11 -23.83 -20.23
N GLU A 4 4.08 -24.65 -20.40
CA GLU A 4 3.87 -25.88 -19.62
C GLU A 4 5.09 -26.81 -19.69
N ARG A 5 5.66 -26.98 -20.89
CA ARG A 5 6.88 -27.78 -21.08
C ARG A 5 8.10 -27.21 -20.35
N LEU A 6 8.19 -25.89 -20.19
CA LEU A 6 9.28 -25.25 -19.46
C LEU A 6 9.08 -25.31 -17.94
N LEU A 7 7.83 -25.28 -17.48
CA LEU A 7 7.47 -25.53 -16.09
C LEU A 7 7.78 -26.99 -15.70
N GLU A 8 7.40 -27.96 -16.54
CA GLU A 8 7.69 -29.39 -16.33
C GLU A 8 9.19 -29.69 -16.28
N ARG A 9 9.99 -28.98 -17.09
CA ARG A 9 11.45 -29.07 -17.08
C ARG A 9 12.12 -28.25 -15.98
N SER A 10 11.34 -27.61 -15.12
CA SER A 10 11.80 -26.71 -14.04
C SER A 10 12.70 -25.57 -14.52
N VAL A 11 12.55 -25.17 -15.79
CA VAL A 11 13.23 -23.99 -16.34
C VAL A 11 12.53 -22.72 -15.88
N ILE A 12 11.21 -22.78 -15.76
CA ILE A 12 10.40 -21.74 -15.13
C ILE A 12 9.93 -22.29 -13.79
N GLU A 13 10.08 -21.51 -12.73
CA GLU A 13 9.61 -21.84 -11.40
C GLU A 13 8.68 -20.72 -10.91
N VAL A 14 7.45 -21.08 -10.52
CA VAL A 14 6.52 -20.17 -9.84
C VAL A 14 6.39 -20.65 -8.41
N ALA A 15 6.86 -19.84 -7.46
CA ALA A 15 6.90 -20.22 -6.06
C ALA A 15 6.51 -19.03 -5.16
N PRO A 16 5.83 -19.29 -4.04
CA PRO A 16 5.51 -18.24 -3.08
C PRO A 16 6.77 -17.77 -2.34
N LEU A 17 6.73 -16.55 -1.80
CA LEU A 17 7.88 -15.90 -1.14
C LEU A 17 8.58 -16.77 -0.09
N ALA A 18 7.80 -17.55 0.67
CA ALA A 18 8.30 -18.42 1.74
C ALA A 18 9.32 -19.47 1.24
N PHE A 19 9.23 -19.89 -0.02
CA PHE A 19 10.12 -20.88 -0.62
C PHE A 19 11.53 -20.33 -0.87
N MET A 20 11.70 -19.01 -0.85
CA MET A 20 13.00 -18.38 -1.03
C MET A 20 13.88 -18.50 0.21
N ARG A 21 13.31 -18.85 1.37
CA ARG A 21 14.07 -18.98 2.62
C ARG A 21 15.18 -20.03 2.50
N GLY A 22 16.41 -19.63 2.77
CA GLY A 22 17.56 -20.54 2.76
C GLY A 22 18.08 -20.94 1.37
N ARG A 23 17.47 -20.44 0.29
CA ARG A 23 17.96 -20.68 -1.08
C ARG A 23 19.08 -19.71 -1.44
N THR A 24 19.80 -20.02 -2.50
CA THR A 24 20.65 -19.07 -3.23
C THR A 24 20.29 -19.24 -4.70
N LEU A 25 19.96 -18.14 -5.38
CA LEU A 25 19.46 -18.14 -6.75
C LEU A 25 20.62 -17.76 -7.68
N ASN A 26 21.37 -18.76 -8.16
CA ASN A 26 22.45 -18.58 -9.13
C ASN A 26 21.96 -18.82 -10.56
N ASP A 27 22.61 -18.18 -11.53
CA ASP A 27 22.36 -18.30 -12.97
C ASP A 27 20.89 -18.20 -13.37
N SER A 28 20.14 -17.30 -12.73
CA SER A 28 18.69 -17.17 -12.88
C SER A 28 18.21 -15.73 -13.10
N PHE A 29 17.05 -15.61 -13.73
CA PHE A 29 16.32 -14.34 -13.82
C PHE A 29 15.08 -14.42 -12.92
N VAL A 30 15.05 -13.60 -11.89
CA VAL A 30 14.03 -13.64 -10.83
C VAL A 30 13.10 -12.44 -10.99
N ILE A 31 11.79 -12.68 -11.00
CA ILE A 31 10.77 -11.63 -10.94
C ILE A 31 10.01 -11.82 -9.63
N MET A 32 10.09 -10.82 -8.77
CA MET A 32 9.30 -10.73 -7.55
C MET A 32 8.16 -9.75 -7.79
N ASP A 33 6.94 -10.27 -7.87
CA ASP A 33 5.75 -9.46 -8.12
C ASP A 33 4.99 -9.11 -6.83
N GLU A 34 4.19 -8.05 -6.91
CA GLU A 34 3.35 -7.55 -5.79
C GLU A 34 4.15 -7.26 -4.51
N ALA A 35 5.35 -6.72 -4.66
CA ALA A 35 6.31 -6.49 -3.58
C ALA A 35 5.82 -5.49 -2.51
N GLN A 36 4.82 -4.67 -2.81
CA GLN A 36 4.21 -3.76 -1.84
C GLN A 36 3.60 -4.51 -0.65
N ASN A 37 3.20 -5.77 -0.85
CA ASN A 37 2.61 -6.65 0.16
C ASN A 37 3.66 -7.39 1.02
N CYS A 38 4.95 -7.13 0.80
CA CYS A 38 6.01 -7.71 1.61
C CYS A 38 6.36 -6.83 2.80
N THR A 39 6.64 -7.46 3.95
CA THR A 39 7.25 -6.76 5.09
C THR A 39 8.73 -6.46 4.81
N PRO A 40 9.37 -5.57 5.58
CA PRO A 40 10.80 -5.30 5.44
C PRO A 40 11.68 -6.53 5.62
N GLU A 41 11.33 -7.41 6.57
CA GLU A 41 12.07 -8.66 6.83
C GLU A 41 11.95 -9.61 5.64
N GLN A 42 10.77 -9.70 5.04
CA GLN A 42 10.48 -10.50 3.86
C GLN A 42 11.23 -9.96 2.62
N MET A 43 11.23 -8.65 2.42
CA MET A 43 11.99 -8.00 1.35
C MET A 43 13.50 -8.28 1.49
N LYS A 44 14.06 -8.03 2.68
CA LYS A 44 15.46 -8.34 2.98
C LYS A 44 15.78 -9.81 2.78
N MET A 45 14.86 -10.69 3.21
CA MET A 45 15.02 -12.14 3.05
C MET A 45 15.21 -12.51 1.59
N VAL A 46 14.44 -11.94 0.66
CA VAL A 46 14.50 -12.30 -0.77
C VAL A 46 15.63 -11.62 -1.50
N LEU A 47 15.86 -10.32 -1.29
CA LEU A 47 16.95 -9.59 -1.95
C LEU A 47 18.33 -10.23 -1.65
N THR A 48 18.49 -10.79 -0.45
CA THR A 48 19.73 -11.52 -0.05
C THR A 48 19.85 -12.93 -0.62
N ARG A 49 18.87 -13.42 -1.40
CA ARG A 49 18.94 -14.72 -2.11
C ARG A 49 19.54 -14.62 -3.49
N GLN A 50 19.69 -13.40 -4.01
CA GLN A 50 20.36 -13.14 -5.27
C GLN A 50 21.79 -13.72 -5.26
N GLY A 51 22.05 -14.67 -6.15
CA GLY A 51 23.35 -15.32 -6.34
C GLY A 51 24.14 -14.78 -7.53
N PHE A 52 25.23 -15.47 -7.86
CA PHE A 52 26.09 -15.14 -9.01
C PHE A 52 25.39 -15.45 -10.33
N GLY A 53 25.73 -14.69 -11.39
CA GLY A 53 25.16 -14.88 -12.73
C GLY A 53 23.68 -14.50 -12.86
N SER A 54 23.04 -14.10 -11.76
CA SER A 54 21.61 -13.85 -11.72
C SER A 54 21.23 -12.38 -11.91
N LYS A 55 19.95 -12.12 -12.19
CA LYS A 55 19.33 -10.80 -12.11
C LYS A 55 17.99 -10.90 -11.41
N MET A 56 17.64 -9.89 -10.62
CA MET A 56 16.34 -9.80 -9.96
C MET A 56 15.64 -8.50 -10.35
N VAL A 57 14.36 -8.62 -10.67
CA VAL A 57 13.44 -7.50 -10.88
C VAL A 57 12.36 -7.60 -9.82
N VAL A 58 12.13 -6.50 -9.11
CA VAL A 58 11.10 -6.40 -8.07
C VAL A 58 10.05 -5.41 -8.57
N THR A 59 8.79 -5.85 -8.65
CA THR A 59 7.67 -5.04 -9.11
C THR A 59 6.66 -4.85 -7.99
N GLY A 60 5.97 -3.72 -8.00
CA GLY A 60 4.90 -3.44 -7.05
C GLY A 60 4.34 -2.02 -7.20
N ASP A 61 3.15 -1.81 -6.64
CA ASP A 61 2.46 -0.52 -6.63
C ASP A 61 2.40 0.02 -5.20
N VAL A 62 3.12 1.12 -4.95
CA VAL A 62 3.19 1.76 -3.63
C VAL A 62 1.86 2.36 -3.17
N THR A 63 0.90 2.54 -4.07
CA THR A 63 -0.44 3.07 -3.74
C THR A 63 -1.41 1.99 -3.25
N GLN A 64 -1.09 0.71 -3.49
CA GLN A 64 -1.94 -0.45 -3.20
C GLN A 64 -1.32 -1.36 -2.12
N ILE A 65 -0.77 -0.77 -1.06
CA ILE A 65 -0.17 -1.52 0.06
C ILE A 65 -1.28 -2.20 0.86
N ASP A 66 -1.34 -3.53 0.81
CA ASP A 66 -2.25 -4.35 1.61
C ASP A 66 -1.49 -5.04 2.75
N LEU A 67 -1.10 -4.24 3.75
CA LEU A 67 -0.42 -4.72 4.96
C LEU A 67 -1.25 -4.40 6.22
N PRO A 68 -1.15 -5.24 7.27
CA PRO A 68 -1.77 -4.94 8.55
C PRO A 68 -1.40 -3.54 9.05
N SER A 69 -2.38 -2.83 9.59
CA SER A 69 -2.23 -1.42 10.02
C SER A 69 -0.98 -1.22 10.88
N GLY A 70 -0.21 -0.18 10.56
CA GLY A 70 1.03 0.18 11.25
C GLY A 70 2.30 -0.52 10.75
N LYS A 71 2.21 -1.49 9.83
CA LYS A 71 3.39 -2.07 9.19
C LYS A 71 3.83 -1.24 7.99
N ARG A 72 5.12 -0.92 7.94
CA ARG A 72 5.76 -0.31 6.77
C ARG A 72 5.90 -1.34 5.66
N SER A 73 5.68 -0.93 4.41
CA SER A 73 5.96 -1.77 3.25
C SER A 73 7.47 -1.97 3.08
N GLY A 74 7.88 -3.23 2.87
CA GLY A 74 9.24 -3.59 2.54
C GLY A 74 9.72 -2.99 1.22
N LEU A 75 8.81 -2.76 0.26
CA LEU A 75 9.13 -2.09 -1.00
C LEU A 75 9.58 -0.64 -0.78
N LEU A 76 8.83 0.13 0.01
CA LEU A 76 9.17 1.51 0.36
C LEU A 76 10.47 1.58 1.17
N GLU A 77 10.63 0.68 2.14
CA GLU A 77 11.87 0.63 2.92
C GLU A 77 13.09 0.28 2.07
N ALA A 78 12.98 -0.71 1.17
CA ALA A 78 14.06 -1.06 0.27
C ALA A 78 14.43 0.11 -0.67
N ALA A 79 13.45 0.89 -1.13
CA ALA A 79 13.70 2.08 -1.94
C ALA A 79 14.55 3.14 -1.22
N ASP A 80 14.36 3.28 0.10
CA ASP A 80 15.15 4.20 0.91
C ASP A 80 16.52 3.63 1.28
N VAL A 81 16.57 2.38 1.75
CA VAL A 81 17.79 1.73 2.25
C VAL A 81 18.79 1.45 1.13
N LEU A 82 18.32 1.08 -0.06
CA LEU A 82 19.18 0.69 -1.17
C LEU A 82 19.47 1.87 -2.12
N ARG A 83 19.09 3.08 -1.73
CA ARG A 83 19.39 4.30 -2.49
C ARG A 83 20.89 4.49 -2.60
N GLY A 84 21.40 4.54 -3.84
CA GLY A 84 22.83 4.72 -4.12
C GLY A 84 23.67 3.43 -4.11
N VAL A 85 23.06 2.26 -3.88
CA VAL A 85 23.77 0.98 -4.01
C VAL A 85 24.08 0.71 -5.48
N GLN A 86 25.37 0.48 -5.79
CA GLN A 86 25.80 0.17 -7.15
C GLN A 86 25.15 -1.13 -7.65
N GLY A 87 24.68 -1.12 -8.90
CA GLY A 87 24.00 -2.25 -9.52
C GLY A 87 22.50 -2.33 -9.23
N ILE A 88 21.95 -1.49 -8.36
CA ILE A 88 20.50 -1.38 -8.11
C ILE A 88 19.97 -0.11 -8.79
N ARG A 89 18.83 -0.25 -9.48
CA ARG A 89 18.16 0.85 -10.16
C ARG A 89 16.68 0.83 -9.80
N PHE A 90 16.16 2.02 -9.49
CA PHE A 90 14.74 2.24 -9.29
C PHE A 90 14.15 2.84 -10.57
N ILE A 91 13.08 2.23 -11.05
CA ILE A 91 12.34 2.64 -12.24
C ILE A 91 10.91 2.88 -11.78
N ASN A 92 10.48 4.13 -11.85
CA ASN A 92 9.11 4.51 -11.51
C ASN A 92 8.33 4.68 -12.81
N PHE A 93 7.18 4.03 -12.88
CA PHE A 93 6.21 4.26 -13.94
C PHE A 93 5.16 5.25 -13.45
N ASP A 94 4.60 6.00 -14.38
CA ASP A 94 3.47 6.89 -14.12
C ASP A 94 2.26 6.51 -14.99
N GLU A 95 1.16 7.26 -14.85
CA GLU A 95 -0.08 6.99 -15.56
C GLU A 95 0.08 6.99 -17.09
N ARG A 96 1.10 7.66 -17.63
CA ARG A 96 1.37 7.71 -19.07
C ARG A 96 1.93 6.39 -19.60
N ASP A 97 2.53 5.58 -18.73
CA ASP A 97 3.04 4.26 -19.07
C ASP A 97 1.93 3.18 -19.06
N VAL A 98 0.72 3.53 -18.63
CA VAL A 98 -0.39 2.60 -18.47
C VAL A 98 -1.21 2.48 -19.76
N VAL A 99 -0.95 1.42 -20.52
CA VAL A 99 -1.74 1.08 -21.72
C VAL A 99 -2.85 0.11 -21.35
N ARG A 100 -4.08 0.61 -21.24
CA ARG A 100 -5.29 -0.20 -21.02
C ARG A 100 -6.13 -0.31 -22.27
N HIS A 101 -6.80 -1.44 -22.45
CA HIS A 101 -7.76 -1.63 -23.53
C HIS A 101 -8.84 -0.53 -23.50
N PRO A 102 -9.28 0.04 -24.64
CA PRO A 102 -10.25 1.14 -24.67
C PRO A 102 -11.53 0.87 -23.87
N LEU A 103 -12.02 -0.37 -23.92
CA LEU A 103 -13.18 -0.80 -23.13
C LEU A 103 -12.94 -0.67 -21.61
N VAL A 104 -11.76 -1.04 -21.12
CA VAL A 104 -11.43 -0.93 -19.69
C VAL A 104 -11.41 0.54 -19.26
N GLN A 105 -10.89 1.43 -20.10
CA GLN A 105 -10.94 2.87 -19.83
C GLN A 105 -12.38 3.39 -19.76
N GLN A 106 -13.26 2.94 -20.67
CA GLN A 106 -14.68 3.29 -20.64
C GLN A 106 -15.38 2.79 -19.38
N ILE A 107 -15.06 1.56 -18.94
CA ILE A 107 -15.59 0.99 -17.70
C ILE A 107 -15.15 1.85 -16.51
N VAL A 108 -13.86 2.17 -16.39
CA VAL A 108 -13.33 3.00 -15.29
C VAL A 108 -14.04 4.35 -15.24
N LYS A 109 -14.15 5.05 -16.38
CA LYS A 109 -14.85 6.34 -16.48
C LYS A 109 -16.34 6.25 -16.09
N ALA A 110 -17.00 5.15 -16.41
CA ALA A 110 -18.40 4.94 -16.04
C ALA A 110 -18.56 4.80 -14.52
N TYR A 111 -17.63 4.09 -13.86
CA TYR A 111 -17.61 3.97 -12.39
C TYR A 111 -17.25 5.29 -11.70
N GLU A 112 -16.27 6.04 -12.20
CA GLU A 112 -15.92 7.38 -11.70
C GLU A 112 -17.14 8.30 -11.70
N ARG A 113 -17.83 8.40 -12.83
CA ARG A 113 -19.07 9.20 -12.96
C ARG A 113 -20.17 8.74 -12.02
N TYR A 114 -20.31 7.43 -11.81
CA TYR A 114 -21.30 6.90 -10.88
C TYR A 114 -20.96 7.29 -9.42
N GLN A 115 -19.68 7.25 -9.04
CA GLN A 115 -19.25 7.63 -7.69
C GLN A 115 -19.47 9.13 -7.41
N GLU A 116 -19.22 9.99 -8.41
CA GLU A 116 -19.53 11.42 -8.35
C GLU A 116 -21.03 11.68 -8.13
N LEU A 117 -21.89 10.96 -8.88
CA LEU A 117 -23.35 11.12 -8.80
C LEU A 117 -23.95 10.58 -7.50
N THR A 118 -23.38 9.52 -6.94
CA THR A 118 -23.92 8.84 -5.74
C THR A 118 -23.40 9.46 -4.44
N GLY A 119 -22.56 10.50 -4.51
CA GLY A 119 -22.07 11.24 -3.35
C GLY A 119 -21.17 10.46 -2.39
N THR A 120 -20.80 9.23 -2.74
CA THR A 120 -19.93 8.37 -1.90
C THR A 120 -18.47 8.86 -1.90
N GLY A 121 -18.13 9.84 -2.76
CA GLY A 121 -16.81 10.48 -2.84
C GLY A 121 -16.51 11.54 -1.77
N ALA A 122 -17.47 11.94 -0.92
CA ALA A 122 -17.23 12.98 0.09
C ALA A 122 -16.29 12.54 1.25
N GLN A 123 -15.89 11.27 1.32
CA GLN A 123 -15.02 10.76 2.39
C GLN A 123 -13.54 10.63 2.05
N LEU A 124 -13.10 10.86 0.81
CA LEU A 124 -11.70 10.61 0.45
C LEU A 124 -10.80 11.86 0.35
N GLN A 125 -11.33 13.09 0.34
CA GLN A 125 -10.49 14.30 0.41
C GLN A 125 -11.22 15.49 1.07
N LEU A 126 -11.40 15.45 2.39
CA LEU A 126 -11.69 16.67 3.17
C LEU A 126 -11.15 16.54 4.60
N LYS A 127 -9.82 16.54 4.74
CA LYS A 127 -9.21 17.14 5.95
C LYS A 127 -9.08 18.64 5.69
N LEU A 128 -10.23 19.33 5.62
CA LEU A 128 -10.23 20.79 5.73
C LEU A 128 -9.97 21.14 7.19
N SER A 129 -8.87 21.82 7.41
CA SER A 129 -8.66 22.73 8.52
C SER A 129 -9.78 23.77 8.54
N GLU A 130 -10.78 23.64 9.42
CA GLU A 130 -11.57 24.79 9.89
C GLU A 130 -11.93 24.63 11.38
N PRO A 131 -12.00 25.75 12.13
CA PRO A 131 -12.05 25.73 13.58
C PRO A 131 -13.46 25.47 14.10
N VAL A 132 -13.52 24.80 15.25
CA VAL A 132 -14.75 24.49 15.98
C VAL A 132 -15.50 25.77 16.33
N LEU A 133 -16.73 25.95 15.82
CA LEU A 133 -17.67 26.93 16.36
C LEU A 133 -18.07 26.50 17.77
N GLU A 134 -17.67 27.27 18.79
CA GLU A 134 -18.19 27.10 20.15
C GLU A 134 -19.67 27.49 20.18
N LEU A 135 -20.53 26.51 20.49
CA LEU A 135 -21.93 26.77 20.84
C LEU A 135 -22.00 27.40 22.23
N PRO A 136 -22.90 28.38 22.47
CA PRO A 136 -23.00 29.06 23.75
C PRO A 136 -23.42 28.09 24.86
N ARG A 137 -22.68 28.09 25.96
CA ARG A 137 -22.96 27.28 27.15
C ARG A 137 -24.32 27.70 27.73
N GLN A 138 -25.22 26.74 27.91
CA GLN A 138 -26.38 26.93 28.77
C GLN A 138 -25.87 27.18 30.19
N GLU A 139 -26.24 28.32 30.77
CA GLU A 139 -25.92 28.66 32.15
C GLU A 139 -26.69 27.70 33.07
N ASP A 140 -25.94 26.92 33.87
CA ASP A 140 -26.49 26.08 34.93
C ASP A 140 -27.20 26.98 35.95
N GLU A 141 -28.52 26.78 36.09
CA GLU A 141 -29.35 27.42 37.09
C GLU A 141 -28.88 27.01 38.50
N PRO A 142 -28.49 27.94 39.40
CA PRO A 142 -28.06 27.54 40.73
C PRO A 142 -29.27 27.10 41.59
N LEU A 143 -29.20 25.86 42.06
CA LEU A 143 -30.08 25.29 43.10
C LEU A 143 -30.24 26.27 44.27
N ARG A 144 -31.44 26.83 44.40
CA ARG A 144 -31.84 27.63 45.57
C ARG A 144 -31.77 26.76 46.83
N ASN A 145 -30.81 27.07 47.69
CA ASN A 145 -30.70 26.52 49.02
C ASN A 145 -31.77 27.18 49.92
N SER A 146 -32.80 26.44 50.29
CA SER A 146 -33.85 26.88 51.21
C SER A 146 -33.41 26.66 52.66
N ALA A 147 -32.94 27.72 53.33
CA ALA A 147 -32.75 27.72 54.77
C ALA A 147 -32.75 29.15 55.33
N GLU A 148 -33.94 29.72 55.59
CA GLU A 148 -34.14 30.70 56.67
C GLU A 148 -35.50 30.44 57.34
N VAL A 149 -35.44 30.15 58.64
CA VAL A 149 -36.58 30.08 59.57
C VAL A 149 -36.70 31.45 60.26
N PRO A 150 -37.91 31.97 60.53
CA PRO A 150 -38.10 33.39 60.85
C PRO A 150 -37.76 33.72 62.31
N GLY A 151 -37.12 34.87 62.51
CA GLY A 151 -37.03 35.51 63.81
C GLY A 151 -38.25 36.41 64.07
N ILE A 152 -38.97 36.11 65.16
CA ILE A 152 -39.56 37.08 66.09
C ILE A 152 -38.95 36.75 67.45
#